data_AF-A0A7Y9MW69-F1
#
_entry.id   AF-A0A7Y9MW69-F1
#
_cell.length_a   1.000
_cell.length_b   1.000
_cell.length_c   1.000
_cell.angle_alpha   90.00
_cell.angle_beta   90.00
_cell.angle_gamma   90.00
#
_symmetry.space_group_name_H-M   'P 1'
#
loop_
_entity.id
_entity.type
_entity.pdbx_description
1 polymer ?
#
loop_
_entity_poly.entity_id
_entity_poly.type
_entity_poly.pdbx_seq_one_letter_code
_entity_poly.pdbx_strand_id
1 'polypeptide(L)'
;MTEISSTPRRSTRWIWLLLVLAMLAALALAGWRGWEWWQARNARALAEQSETQLQLQALQQNLETLRRDQRATVQRVQDAASTNRVLRDEMLGLSQRSALLEDNVAKLADSNRHGAQALRLDEVELLLSQGQQRLDVAGDTQGARRAYALASGVLEGVDDPRYLNLRQVLLQERTALDALGEGPQARLSAQLDAFAASLEALPTQLPERTQAPLWQRLLSPLVKIRPAQGGVLVARSERIAARDALQLDLSLARAALERGDARGYRGALTRAGTWLQRLWPDSAPLRERRATLQTLRNAALRPAVPELGTTLQQLRNMRDARSQP
;
A
#
# COMPACT_ATOMS: atom_id res chain seq x y z
N MET A 1 -132.45 -47.81 -112.29
CA MET A 1 -132.35 -46.92 -113.46
C MET A 1 -131.96 -45.55 -112.91
N THR A 2 -130.68 -45.16 -113.00
CA THR A 2 -130.14 -44.12 -113.94
C THR A 2 -130.66 -42.72 -113.58
N GLU A 3 -129.92 -41.61 -113.38
CA GLU A 3 -128.58 -41.15 -113.76
C GLU A 3 -128.14 -39.91 -112.95
N ILE A 4 -126.81 -39.71 -112.89
CA ILE A 4 -125.93 -38.53 -112.83
C ILE A 4 -126.55 -37.09 -112.95
N SER A 5 -126.21 -36.17 -112.03
CA SER A 5 -125.32 -34.98 -112.25
C SER A 5 -125.54 -33.73 -111.35
N SER A 6 -124.39 -33.16 -110.96
CA SER A 6 -124.06 -31.73 -110.70
C SER A 6 -124.09 -31.14 -109.27
N THR A 7 -122.93 -30.57 -108.90
CA THR A 7 -122.54 -29.84 -107.68
C THR A 7 -122.99 -28.37 -107.67
N PRO A 8 -122.99 -27.70 -106.48
CA PRO A 8 -122.27 -26.42 -106.40
C PRO A 8 -121.46 -26.14 -105.10
N ARG A 9 -120.27 -25.55 -105.35
CA ARG A 9 -119.35 -24.65 -104.60
C ARG A 9 -119.38 -24.45 -103.06
N ARG A 10 -118.20 -24.72 -102.46
CA ARG A 10 -117.69 -24.36 -101.12
C ARG A 10 -117.22 -22.90 -101.00
N SER A 11 -117.28 -22.33 -99.78
CA SER A 11 -116.76 -21.00 -99.40
C SER A 11 -115.47 -21.08 -98.56
N THR A 12 -114.38 -20.51 -99.07
CA THR A 12 -112.97 -20.67 -98.62
C THR A 12 -112.47 -19.59 -97.64
N ARG A 13 -113.35 -18.78 -97.05
CA ARG A 13 -112.97 -17.56 -96.30
C ARG A 13 -112.54 -17.79 -94.84
N TRP A 14 -113.00 -18.86 -94.19
CA TRP A 14 -112.72 -19.11 -92.76
C TRP A 14 -111.30 -19.65 -92.47
N ILE A 15 -110.72 -20.42 -93.39
CA ILE A 15 -109.36 -20.96 -93.24
C ILE A 15 -108.33 -19.82 -93.26
N TRP A 16 -108.59 -18.78 -94.07
CA TRP A 16 -107.72 -17.59 -94.15
C TRP A 16 -107.72 -16.77 -92.85
N LEU A 17 -108.86 -16.68 -92.14
CA LEU A 17 -108.94 -15.97 -90.86
C LEU A 17 -108.16 -16.66 -89.75
N LEU A 18 -108.21 -18.00 -89.68
CA LEU A 18 -107.42 -18.77 -88.70
C LEU A 18 -105.91 -18.67 -88.96
N LEU A 19 -105.50 -18.62 -90.22
CA LEU A 19 -104.09 -18.50 -90.61
C LEU A 19 -103.51 -17.13 -90.23
N VAL A 20 -104.29 -16.06 -90.43
CA VAL A 20 -103.89 -14.70 -90.02
C VAL A 20 -103.81 -14.56 -88.51
N LEU A 21 -104.74 -15.16 -87.76
CA LEU A 21 -104.72 -15.13 -86.30
C LEU A 21 -103.54 -15.92 -85.73
N ALA A 22 -103.23 -17.08 -86.30
CA ALA A 22 -102.06 -17.87 -85.92
C ALA A 22 -100.74 -17.13 -86.22
N MET A 23 -100.68 -16.40 -87.34
CA MET A 23 -99.54 -15.54 -87.68
C MET A 23 -99.36 -14.41 -86.65
N LEU A 24 -100.45 -13.75 -86.24
CA LEU A 24 -100.40 -12.69 -85.23
C LEU A 24 -99.98 -13.21 -83.85
N ALA A 25 -100.48 -14.39 -83.45
CA ALA A 25 -100.07 -15.04 -82.20
C ALA A 25 -98.58 -15.42 -82.23
N ALA A 26 -98.08 -15.94 -83.35
CA ALA A 26 -96.66 -16.25 -83.53
C ALA A 26 -95.77 -14.99 -83.47
N LEU A 27 -96.21 -13.88 -84.06
CA LEU A 27 -95.51 -12.59 -83.99
C LEU A 27 -95.51 -12.01 -82.57
N ALA A 28 -96.61 -12.12 -81.82
CA ALA A 28 -96.68 -11.69 -80.43
C ALA A 28 -95.75 -12.53 -79.53
N LEU A 29 -95.72 -13.86 -79.75
CA LEU A 29 -94.83 -14.76 -79.01
C LEU A 29 -93.35 -14.48 -79.34
N ALA A 30 -93.03 -14.19 -80.60
CA ALA A 30 -91.69 -13.81 -81.04
C ALA A 30 -91.26 -12.46 -80.45
N GLY A 31 -92.17 -11.49 -80.40
CA GLY A 31 -91.95 -10.19 -79.75
C GLY A 31 -91.68 -10.33 -78.25
N TRP A 32 -92.46 -11.15 -77.54
CA TRP A 32 -92.27 -11.41 -76.12
C TRP A 32 -90.95 -12.17 -75.85
N ARG A 33 -90.65 -13.22 -76.62
CA ARG A 33 -89.35 -13.94 -76.53
C ARG A 33 -88.16 -13.03 -76.83
N GLY A 34 -88.30 -12.10 -77.78
CA GLY A 34 -87.28 -11.08 -78.07
C GLY A 34 -87.09 -10.09 -76.93
N TRP A 35 -88.19 -9.67 -76.28
CA TRP A 35 -88.15 -8.77 -75.13
C TRP A 35 -87.53 -9.43 -73.90
N GLU A 36 -87.88 -10.67 -73.57
CA GLU A 36 -87.25 -11.43 -72.49
C GLU A 36 -85.76 -11.64 -72.72
N TRP A 37 -85.36 -11.92 -73.96
CA TRP A 37 -83.95 -12.06 -74.32
C TRP A 37 -83.18 -10.74 -74.17
N TRP A 38 -83.78 -9.62 -74.56
CA TRP A 38 -83.21 -8.29 -74.36
C TRP A 38 -83.12 -7.90 -72.88
N GLN A 39 -84.16 -8.21 -72.10
CA GLN A 39 -84.21 -7.96 -70.65
C GLN A 39 -83.14 -8.78 -69.91
N ALA A 40 -82.99 -10.07 -70.27
CA ALA A 40 -81.96 -10.94 -69.70
C ALA A 40 -80.54 -10.46 -70.05
N ARG A 41 -80.35 -9.87 -71.23
CA ARG A 41 -79.07 -9.31 -71.65
C ARG A 41 -78.72 -8.04 -70.87
N ASN A 42 -79.71 -7.17 -70.62
CA ASN A 42 -79.52 -5.97 -69.80
C ASN A 42 -79.26 -6.32 -68.32
N ALA A 43 -79.96 -7.32 -67.76
CA ALA A 43 -79.74 -7.76 -66.38
C ALA A 43 -78.33 -8.34 -66.17
N ARG A 44 -77.80 -9.11 -67.14
CA ARG A 44 -76.42 -9.63 -67.09
C ARG A 44 -75.38 -8.52 -67.20
N ALA A 45 -75.58 -7.55 -68.09
CA ALA A 45 -74.68 -6.41 -68.24
C ALA A 45 -74.60 -5.56 -66.94
N LEU A 46 -75.74 -5.37 -66.25
CA LEU A 46 -75.76 -4.68 -64.95
C LEU A 46 -75.10 -5.51 -63.83
N ALA A 47 -75.29 -6.82 -63.83
CA ALA A 47 -74.66 -7.72 -62.85
C ALA A 47 -73.12 -7.73 -62.99
N GLU A 48 -72.60 -7.86 -64.22
CA GLU A 48 -71.15 -7.78 -64.52
C GLU A 48 -70.55 -6.43 -64.10
N GLN A 49 -71.28 -5.33 -64.31
CA GLN A 49 -70.86 -4.00 -63.84
C GLN A 49 -70.84 -3.90 -62.31
N SER A 50 -71.82 -4.48 -61.62
CA SER A 50 -71.85 -4.47 -60.15
C SER A 50 -70.74 -5.33 -59.54
N GLU A 51 -70.44 -6.48 -60.15
CA GLU A 51 -69.38 -7.38 -59.69
C GLU A 51 -67.99 -6.77 -59.90
N THR A 52 -67.76 -6.13 -61.05
CA THR A 52 -66.53 -5.38 -61.32
C THR A 52 -66.37 -4.18 -60.39
N GLN A 53 -67.46 -3.48 -60.05
CA GLN A 53 -67.42 -2.40 -59.04
C GLN A 53 -67.08 -2.92 -57.65
N LEU A 54 -67.63 -4.06 -57.23
CA LEU A 54 -67.32 -4.69 -55.94
C LEU A 54 -65.86 -5.17 -55.90
N GLN A 55 -65.35 -5.77 -56.98
CA GLN A 55 -63.95 -6.15 -57.10
C GLN A 55 -63.01 -4.94 -57.02
N LEU A 56 -63.36 -3.84 -57.70
CA LEU A 56 -62.60 -2.59 -57.64
C LEU A 56 -62.61 -1.98 -56.22
N GLN A 57 -63.75 -1.98 -55.54
CA GLN A 57 -63.85 -1.53 -54.14
C GLN A 57 -63.02 -2.41 -53.21
N ALA A 58 -63.05 -3.73 -53.37
CA ALA A 58 -62.23 -4.64 -52.58
C ALA A 58 -60.72 -4.42 -52.81
N LEU A 59 -60.30 -4.18 -54.06
CA LEU A 59 -58.93 -3.80 -54.40
C LEU A 59 -58.53 -2.45 -53.78
N GLN A 60 -59.40 -1.45 -53.82
CA GLN A 60 -59.17 -0.15 -53.20
C GLN A 60 -59.03 -0.28 -51.68
N GLN A 61 -59.92 -1.02 -51.01
CA GLN A 61 -59.85 -1.28 -49.57
C GLN A 61 -58.59 -2.07 -49.18
N ASN A 62 -58.18 -3.04 -49.99
CA ASN A 62 -56.93 -3.76 -49.79
C ASN A 62 -55.70 -2.85 -49.93
N LEU A 63 -55.69 -1.96 -50.93
CA LEU A 63 -54.63 -0.97 -51.10
C LEU A 63 -54.58 0.03 -49.93
N GLU A 64 -55.73 0.47 -49.42
CA GLU A 64 -55.81 1.35 -48.26
C GLU A 64 -55.33 0.66 -46.99
N THR A 65 -55.69 -0.60 -46.79
CA THR A 65 -55.24 -1.41 -45.65
C THR A 65 -53.73 -1.67 -45.73
N LEU A 66 -53.23 -2.06 -46.91
CA LEU A 66 -51.80 -2.23 -47.14
C LEU A 66 -51.02 -0.92 -46.93
N ARG A 67 -51.57 0.22 -47.37
CA ARG A 67 -50.97 1.54 -47.12
C ARG A 67 -50.96 1.89 -45.62
N ARG A 68 -52.02 1.56 -44.88
CA ARG A 68 -52.07 1.75 -43.41
C ARG A 68 -51.05 0.87 -42.71
N ASP A 69 -50.95 -0.40 -43.08
CA ASP A 69 -49.98 -1.34 -42.52
C ASP A 69 -48.54 -0.95 -42.85
N GLN A 70 -48.28 -0.49 -44.08
CA GLN A 70 -46.98 0.04 -44.47
C GLN A 70 -46.60 1.25 -43.59
N ARG A 71 -47.52 2.20 -43.38
CA ARG A 71 -47.27 3.36 -42.49
C ARG A 71 -47.02 2.94 -41.05
N ALA A 72 -47.82 2.02 -40.51
CA ALA A 72 -47.65 1.48 -39.16
C ALA A 72 -46.31 0.73 -39.00
N THR A 73 -45.84 0.07 -40.06
CA THR A 73 -44.55 -0.63 -40.08
C THR A 73 -43.38 0.35 -40.15
N VAL A 74 -43.47 1.37 -41.01
CA VAL A 74 -42.48 2.45 -41.10
C VAL A 74 -42.35 3.18 -39.76
N GLN A 75 -43.47 3.45 -39.09
CA GLN A 75 -43.47 4.09 -37.78
C GLN A 75 -42.81 3.23 -36.71
N ARG A 76 -43.14 1.93 -36.65
CA ARG A 76 -42.46 0.98 -35.75
C ARG A 76 -40.94 0.88 -36.01
N VAL A 77 -40.52 0.93 -37.27
CA VAL A 77 -39.08 0.93 -37.63
C VAL A 77 -38.41 2.23 -37.17
N GLN A 78 -39.08 3.38 -37.31
CA GLN A 78 -38.57 4.67 -36.82
C GLN A 78 -38.48 4.70 -35.30
N ASP A 79 -39.49 4.20 -34.60
CA ASP A 79 -39.52 4.11 -33.13
C ASP A 79 -38.40 3.19 -32.63
N ALA A 80 -38.23 2.01 -33.25
CA ALA A 80 -37.13 1.10 -32.94
C ALA A 80 -35.76 1.73 -33.20
N ALA A 81 -35.60 2.46 -34.32
CA ALA A 81 -34.36 3.16 -34.64
C ALA A 81 -34.06 4.29 -33.64
N SER A 82 -35.07 5.02 -33.17
CA SER A 82 -34.91 6.06 -32.16
C SER A 82 -34.48 5.48 -30.81
N THR A 83 -35.10 4.37 -30.40
CA THR A 83 -34.78 3.67 -29.15
C THR A 83 -33.35 3.12 -29.19
N ASN A 84 -32.94 2.55 -30.33
CA ASN A 84 -31.58 2.04 -30.53
C ASN A 84 -30.53 3.17 -30.47
N ARG A 85 -30.84 4.38 -30.97
CA ARG A 85 -29.97 5.55 -30.82
C ARG A 85 -29.80 5.95 -29.35
N VAL A 86 -30.90 6.05 -28.60
CA VAL A 86 -30.85 6.38 -27.16
C VAL A 86 -30.03 5.33 -26.39
N LEU A 87 -30.27 4.04 -26.63
CA LEU A 87 -29.49 2.96 -26.01
C LEU A 87 -28.00 3.04 -26.36
N ARG A 88 -27.67 3.41 -27.61
CA ARG A 88 -26.28 3.62 -28.04
C ARG A 88 -25.66 4.81 -27.32
N ASP A 89 -26.37 5.92 -27.20
CA ASP A 89 -25.90 7.11 -26.50
C ASP A 89 -25.73 6.85 -24.99
N GLU A 90 -26.64 6.09 -24.37
CA GLU A 90 -26.49 5.62 -23.00
C GLU A 90 -25.31 4.67 -22.84
N MET A 91 -25.11 3.73 -23.77
CA MET A 91 -23.97 2.82 -23.77
C MET A 91 -22.65 3.59 -23.91
N LEU A 92 -22.60 4.61 -24.78
CA LEU A 92 -21.45 5.51 -24.91
C LEU A 92 -21.23 6.31 -23.62
N GLY A 93 -22.30 6.84 -23.03
CA GLY A 93 -22.25 7.54 -21.75
C GLY A 93 -21.77 6.66 -20.59
N LEU A 94 -22.22 5.40 -20.52
CA LEU A 94 -21.75 4.41 -19.56
C LEU A 94 -20.28 4.06 -19.79
N SER A 95 -19.85 3.87 -21.04
CA SER A 95 -18.45 3.60 -21.39
C SER A 95 -17.53 4.75 -20.97
N GLN A 96 -17.91 6.00 -21.25
CA GLN A 96 -17.14 7.17 -20.84
C GLN A 96 -17.07 7.31 -19.31
N ARG A 97 -18.18 7.04 -18.60
CA ARG A 97 -18.20 7.05 -17.14
C ARG A 97 -17.36 5.90 -16.55
N SER A 98 -17.39 4.70 -17.14
CA SER A 98 -16.53 3.57 -16.73
C SER A 98 -15.06 3.95 -16.86
N ALA A 99 -14.66 4.53 -17.99
CA ALA A 99 -13.29 4.98 -18.21
C ALA A 99 -12.85 6.04 -17.19
N LEU A 100 -13.73 6.99 -16.85
CA LEU A 100 -13.45 7.98 -15.79
C LEU A 100 -13.38 7.34 -14.40
N LEU A 101 -14.22 6.36 -14.09
CA LEU A 101 -14.15 5.64 -12.82
C LEU A 101 -12.87 4.81 -12.72
N GLU A 102 -12.45 4.14 -13.79
CA GLU A 102 -11.19 3.41 -13.87
C GLU A 102 -9.98 4.32 -13.65
N ASP A 103 -9.96 5.50 -14.30
CA ASP A 103 -8.90 6.50 -14.10
C ASP A 103 -8.86 7.03 -12.65
N ASN A 104 -10.03 7.32 -12.05
CA ASN A 104 -10.09 7.76 -10.65
C ASN A 104 -9.68 6.66 -9.67
N VAL A 105 -10.06 5.40 -9.92
CA VAL A 105 -9.65 4.25 -9.12
C VAL A 105 -8.14 4.04 -9.23
N ALA A 106 -7.56 4.16 -10.43
CA ALA A 106 -6.12 4.11 -10.64
C ALA A 106 -5.40 5.22 -9.87
N LYS A 107 -5.87 6.48 -9.99
CA LYS A 107 -5.32 7.62 -9.24
C LYS A 107 -5.42 7.45 -7.73
N LEU A 108 -6.53 6.91 -7.22
CA LEU A 108 -6.70 6.65 -5.78
C LEU A 108 -5.78 5.52 -5.31
N ALA A 109 -5.66 4.44 -6.07
CA ALA A 109 -4.76 3.33 -5.77
C ALA A 109 -3.30 3.79 -5.77
N ASP A 110 -2.93 4.68 -6.70
CA ASP A 110 -1.59 5.28 -6.75
C ASP A 110 -1.37 6.24 -5.58
N SER A 111 -2.32 7.13 -5.27
CA SER A 111 -2.23 8.02 -4.12
C SER A 111 -2.09 7.25 -2.81
N ASN A 112 -2.86 6.17 -2.62
CA ASN A 112 -2.77 5.30 -1.45
C ASN A 112 -1.40 4.60 -1.36
N ARG A 113 -0.86 4.11 -2.48
CA ARG A 113 0.50 3.54 -2.53
C ARG A 113 1.57 4.55 -2.15
N HIS A 114 1.50 5.77 -2.69
CA HIS A 114 2.44 6.85 -2.35
C HIS A 114 2.33 7.28 -0.88
N GLY A 115 1.10 7.37 -0.34
CA GLY A 115 0.87 7.69 1.08
C GLY A 115 1.44 6.64 2.03
N ALA A 116 1.20 5.35 1.75
CA ALA A 116 1.77 4.26 2.53
C ALA A 116 3.31 4.24 2.46
N GLN A 117 3.87 4.53 1.28
CA GLN A 117 5.32 4.66 1.10
C GLN A 117 5.90 5.84 1.89
N ALA A 118 5.25 7.00 1.86
CA ALA A 118 5.67 8.18 2.61
C ALA A 118 5.68 7.91 4.12
N LEU A 119 4.63 7.28 4.66
CA LEU A 119 4.54 6.91 6.06
C LEU A 119 5.68 5.96 6.50
N ARG A 120 6.00 4.95 5.67
CA ARG A 120 7.13 4.05 5.94
C ARG A 120 8.46 4.80 5.98
N LEU A 121 8.67 5.79 5.10
CA LEU A 121 9.88 6.59 5.10
C LEU A 121 9.97 7.49 6.35
N ASP A 122 8.85 8.05 6.81
CA ASP A 122 8.80 8.83 8.05
C ASP A 122 9.09 7.94 9.27
N GLU A 123 8.59 6.70 9.28
CA GLU A 123 8.91 5.71 10.32
C GLU A 123 10.41 5.35 10.32
N VAL A 124 11.02 5.17 9.14
CA VAL A 124 12.48 5.00 9.02
C VAL A 124 13.22 6.23 9.58
N GLU A 125 12.79 7.45 9.25
CA GLU A 125 13.41 8.68 9.78
C GLU A 125 13.33 8.71 11.32
N LEU A 126 12.16 8.41 11.87
CA LEU A 126 11.92 8.36 13.31
C LEU A 126 12.84 7.35 13.99
N LEU A 127 12.89 6.11 13.49
CA LEU A 127 13.73 5.05 14.06
C LEU A 127 15.22 5.38 14.00
N LEU A 128 15.69 5.92 12.88
CA LEU A 128 17.09 6.35 12.74
C LEU A 128 17.43 7.50 13.70
N SER A 129 16.55 8.51 13.80
CA SER A 129 16.74 9.63 14.73
C SER A 129 16.75 9.18 16.19
N GLN A 130 15.87 8.25 16.56
CA GLN A 130 15.84 7.65 17.90
C GLN A 130 17.12 6.85 18.17
N GLY A 131 17.61 6.09 17.19
CA GLY A 131 18.87 5.35 17.28
C GLY A 131 20.06 6.27 17.53
N GLN A 132 20.18 7.36 16.75
CA GLN A 132 21.21 8.38 16.96
C GLN A 132 21.12 9.03 18.33
N GLN A 133 19.94 9.45 18.76
CA GLN A 133 19.77 10.11 20.06
C GLN A 133 20.17 9.17 21.21
N ARG A 134 19.82 7.89 21.14
CA ARG A 134 20.24 6.88 22.13
C ARG A 134 21.76 6.73 22.20
N LEU A 135 22.41 6.74 21.05
CA LEU A 135 23.87 6.64 20.98
C LEU A 135 24.56 7.91 21.50
N ASP A 136 24.07 9.09 21.14
CA ASP A 136 24.68 10.37 21.48
C ASP A 136 24.47 10.77 22.95
N VAL A 137 23.27 10.49 23.48
CA VAL A 137 22.88 10.88 24.83
C VAL A 137 23.30 9.83 25.85
N ALA A 138 22.95 8.56 25.61
CA ALA A 138 23.14 7.48 26.57
C ALA A 138 24.36 6.60 26.26
N GLY A 139 24.88 6.62 25.03
CA GLY A 139 25.89 5.64 24.59
C GLY A 139 25.32 4.23 24.41
N ASP A 140 23.99 4.11 24.33
CA ASP A 140 23.27 2.83 24.24
C ASP A 140 23.41 2.23 22.83
N THR A 141 24.53 1.52 22.64
CA THR A 141 24.87 0.83 21.38
C THR A 141 23.87 -0.26 21.03
N GLN A 142 23.35 -1.00 22.02
CA GLN A 142 22.37 -2.06 21.79
C GLN A 142 21.01 -1.51 21.38
N GLY A 143 20.56 -0.42 22.01
CA GLY A 143 19.35 0.30 21.61
C GLY A 143 19.47 0.88 20.21
N ALA A 144 20.59 1.51 19.89
CA ALA A 144 20.87 2.00 18.55
C ALA A 144 20.84 0.87 17.51
N ARG A 145 21.49 -0.27 17.79
CA ARG A 145 21.51 -1.44 16.88
C ARG A 145 20.11 -1.95 16.59
N ARG A 146 19.26 -2.05 17.62
CA ARG A 146 17.85 -2.46 17.46
C ARG A 146 17.05 -1.45 16.63
N ALA A 147 17.21 -0.15 16.90
CA ALA A 147 16.53 0.89 16.14
C ALA A 147 16.91 0.89 14.66
N TYR A 148 18.22 0.76 14.37
CA TYR A 148 18.73 0.65 13.00
C TYR A 148 18.29 -0.64 12.28
N ALA A 149 18.20 -1.76 13.00
CA ALA A 149 17.66 -3.00 12.45
C ALA A 149 16.17 -2.87 12.10
N LEU A 150 15.38 -2.23 12.96
CA LEU A 150 13.97 -1.93 12.68
C LEU A 150 13.84 -1.00 11.46
N ALA A 151 14.64 0.07 11.40
CA ALA A 151 14.67 0.98 10.26
C ALA A 151 15.01 0.24 8.95
N SER A 152 15.97 -0.70 8.98
CA SER A 152 16.29 -1.56 7.82
C SER A 152 15.09 -2.40 7.39
N GLY A 153 14.40 -3.04 8.33
CA GLY A 153 13.23 -3.85 8.03
C GLY A 153 12.07 -3.04 7.43
N VAL A 154 11.81 -1.83 7.94
CA VAL A 154 10.80 -0.93 7.36
C VAL A 154 11.21 -0.48 5.96
N LEU A 155 12.49 -0.16 5.74
CA LEU A 155 13.01 0.27 4.44
C LEU A 155 13.04 -0.87 3.41
N GLU A 156 13.24 -2.12 3.82
CA GLU A 156 13.13 -3.30 2.98
C GLU A 156 11.71 -3.47 2.41
N GLY A 157 10.68 -3.10 3.17
CA GLY A 157 9.29 -3.11 2.72
C GLY A 157 8.95 -2.02 1.69
N VAL A 158 9.85 -1.08 1.38
CA VAL A 158 9.57 -0.02 0.40
C VAL A 158 9.98 -0.46 -1.02
N ASP A 159 9.03 -0.93 -1.82
CA ASP A 159 9.30 -1.46 -3.17
C ASP A 159 9.58 -0.36 -4.20
N ASP A 160 10.79 0.22 -4.17
CA ASP A 160 11.20 1.24 -5.13
C ASP A 160 12.73 1.29 -5.35
N PRO A 161 13.21 1.16 -6.61
CA PRO A 161 14.64 1.16 -6.94
C PRO A 161 15.41 2.41 -6.49
N ARG A 162 14.74 3.57 -6.32
CA ARG A 162 15.41 4.81 -5.93
C ARG A 162 16.04 4.77 -4.54
N TYR A 163 15.59 3.86 -3.67
CA TYR A 163 16.11 3.70 -2.31
C TYR A 163 17.16 2.58 -2.18
N LEU A 164 17.61 1.97 -3.29
CA LEU A 164 18.65 0.93 -3.24
C LEU A 164 19.95 1.47 -2.64
N ASN A 165 20.35 2.68 -3.02
CA ASN A 165 21.52 3.34 -2.45
C ASN A 165 21.33 3.57 -0.94
N LEU A 166 20.16 4.06 -0.52
CA LEU A 166 19.84 4.28 0.89
C LEU A 166 19.92 3.00 1.72
N ARG A 167 19.44 1.86 1.18
CA ARG A 167 19.57 0.54 1.82
C ARG A 167 21.03 0.12 1.97
N GLN A 168 21.84 0.36 0.96
CA GLN A 168 23.27 0.03 1.00
C GLN A 168 24.00 0.84 2.07
N VAL A 169 23.75 2.15 2.13
CA VAL A 169 24.33 3.04 3.16
C VAL A 169 23.85 2.62 4.56
N LEU A 170 22.57 2.32 4.72
CA LEU A 170 22.04 1.84 6.00
C LEU A 170 22.67 0.51 6.44
N LEU A 171 22.90 -0.42 5.51
CA LEU A 171 23.61 -1.66 5.81
C LEU A 171 25.06 -1.41 6.23
N GLN A 172 25.76 -0.48 5.58
CA GLN A 172 27.11 -0.08 6.00
C GLN A 172 27.10 0.50 7.41
N GLU A 173 26.19 1.43 7.72
CA GLU A 173 26.04 1.99 9.08
C GLU A 173 25.75 0.90 10.12
N ARG A 174 24.90 -0.09 9.79
CA ARG A 174 24.64 -1.24 10.66
C ARG A 174 25.89 -2.06 10.91
N THR A 175 26.68 -2.35 9.87
CA THR A 175 27.94 -3.10 10.04
C THR A 175 28.95 -2.34 10.89
N ALA A 176 29.02 -1.01 10.73
CA ALA A 176 29.85 -0.15 11.58
C ALA A 176 29.39 -0.17 13.05
N LEU A 177 28.07 -0.16 13.27
CA LEU A 177 27.46 -0.25 14.60
C LEU A 177 27.64 -1.64 15.24
N ASP A 178 27.65 -2.70 14.43
CA ASP A 178 27.95 -4.06 14.85
C ASP A 178 29.43 -4.24 15.22
N ALA A 179 30.34 -3.60 14.47
CA ALA A 179 31.77 -3.60 14.77
C ALA A 179 32.13 -2.94 16.11
N LEU A 180 31.25 -2.08 16.66
CA LEU A 180 31.42 -1.54 18.02
C LEU A 180 31.21 -2.59 19.12
N GLY A 181 30.61 -3.74 18.82
CA GLY A 181 30.33 -4.81 19.78
C GLY A 181 29.39 -4.36 20.90
N GLU A 182 29.79 -4.57 22.15
CA GLU A 182 29.05 -4.09 23.33
C GLU A 182 29.16 -2.56 23.52
N GLY A 183 30.03 -1.89 22.76
CA GLY A 183 30.28 -0.46 22.88
C GLY A 183 31.42 -0.10 23.83
N PRO A 184 31.85 1.17 23.84
CA PRO A 184 32.95 1.63 24.67
C PRO A 184 32.58 1.68 26.16
N GLN A 185 31.35 2.07 26.51
CA GLN A 185 30.90 2.14 27.91
C GLN A 185 30.90 0.78 28.60
N ALA A 186 30.30 -0.25 27.97
CA ALA A 186 30.28 -1.60 28.52
C ALA A 186 31.69 -2.16 28.72
N ARG A 187 32.59 -1.94 27.74
CA ARG A 187 34.00 -2.33 27.85
C ARG A 187 34.71 -1.61 29.00
N LEU A 188 34.50 -0.30 29.15
CA LEU A 188 35.08 0.47 30.24
C LEU A 188 34.51 0.08 31.61
N SER A 189 33.23 -0.30 31.67
CA SER A 189 32.57 -0.80 32.88
C SER A 189 33.20 -2.11 33.33
N ALA A 190 33.36 -3.07 32.41
CA ALA A 190 34.04 -4.32 32.68
C ALA A 190 35.51 -4.12 33.08
N GLN A 191 36.23 -3.19 32.45
CA GLN A 191 37.62 -2.87 32.82
C GLN A 191 37.70 -2.19 34.20
N LEU A 192 36.74 -1.35 34.56
CA LEU A 192 36.66 -0.71 35.88
C LEU A 192 36.34 -1.73 36.97
N ASP A 193 35.44 -2.68 36.72
CA ASP A 193 35.12 -3.78 37.62
C ASP A 193 36.34 -4.71 37.81
N ALA A 194 37.03 -5.07 36.72
CA ALA A 194 38.28 -5.84 36.78
C ALA A 194 39.39 -5.08 37.52
N PHE A 195 39.49 -3.76 37.32
CA PHE A 195 40.42 -2.91 38.07
C PHE A 195 40.10 -2.93 39.56
N ALA A 196 38.83 -2.74 39.95
CA ALA A 196 38.40 -2.78 41.35
C ALA A 196 38.76 -4.12 42.01
N ALA A 197 38.49 -5.25 41.34
CA ALA A 197 38.87 -6.58 41.81
C ALA A 197 40.41 -6.73 41.94
N SER A 198 41.18 -6.16 41.01
CA SER A 198 42.65 -6.22 41.06
C SER A 198 43.25 -5.48 42.27
N LEU A 199 42.51 -4.57 42.89
CA LEU A 199 42.97 -3.85 44.07
C LEU A 199 42.96 -4.73 45.33
N GLU A 200 42.10 -5.75 45.37
CA GLU A 200 42.06 -6.70 46.49
C GLU A 200 43.32 -7.57 46.55
N ALA A 201 43.96 -7.79 45.41
CA ALA A 201 45.20 -8.56 45.29
C ALA A 201 46.46 -7.75 45.68
N LEU A 202 46.35 -6.46 45.98
CA LEU A 202 47.52 -5.63 46.34
C LEU A 202 48.05 -5.99 47.75
N PRO A 203 49.37 -6.21 47.90
CA PRO A 203 49.96 -6.52 49.19
C PRO A 203 49.74 -5.34 50.15
N THR A 204 49.09 -5.61 51.28
CA THR A 204 48.81 -4.60 52.31
C THR A 204 50.05 -4.30 53.17
N GLN A 205 51.06 -5.16 53.10
CA GLN A 205 52.34 -5.03 53.80
C GLN A 205 53.46 -5.40 52.80
N LEU A 206 54.54 -4.63 52.74
CA LEU A 206 55.73 -5.10 52.03
C LEU A 206 56.31 -6.29 52.79
N PRO A 207 56.83 -7.31 52.08
CA PRO A 207 57.65 -8.33 52.74
C PRO A 207 58.79 -7.62 53.48
N GLU A 208 58.99 -7.96 54.75
CA GLU A 208 60.12 -7.43 55.50
C GLU A 208 61.42 -7.79 54.76
N ARG A 209 62.31 -6.81 54.54
CA ARG A 209 63.60 -7.06 53.91
C ARG A 209 64.37 -8.06 54.77
N THR A 210 64.45 -9.31 54.34
CA THR A 210 65.01 -10.44 55.11
C THR A 210 66.52 -10.34 55.34
N GLN A 211 67.22 -9.40 54.70
CA GLN A 211 68.64 -9.13 54.94
C GLN A 211 68.80 -7.84 55.74
N ALA A 212 68.40 -7.89 57.01
CA ALA A 212 68.79 -6.88 57.98
C ALA A 212 70.27 -7.12 58.36
N PRO A 213 71.15 -6.10 58.30
CA PRO A 213 72.54 -6.23 58.71
C PRO A 213 72.67 -6.69 60.17
N LEU A 214 73.75 -7.43 60.48
CA LEU A 214 73.98 -8.13 61.76
C LEU A 214 73.76 -7.27 63.01
N TRP A 215 74.16 -6.00 62.97
CA TRP A 215 73.95 -5.04 64.06
C TRP A 215 72.47 -4.78 64.35
N GLN A 216 71.63 -4.80 63.32
CA GLN A 216 70.19 -4.56 63.42
C GLN A 216 69.45 -5.78 63.98
N ARG A 217 70.01 -7.00 63.85
CA ARG A 217 69.47 -8.23 64.47
C ARG A 217 69.74 -8.26 65.98
N LEU A 218 70.92 -7.82 66.41
CA LEU A 218 71.30 -7.75 67.84
C LEU A 218 70.50 -6.68 68.62
N LEU A 219 70.08 -5.59 67.96
CA LEU A 219 69.27 -4.52 68.53
C LEU A 219 67.75 -4.70 68.37
N SER A 220 67.31 -5.75 67.66
CA SER A 220 65.91 -6.03 67.32
C SER A 220 64.94 -6.23 68.50
N PRO A 221 65.35 -6.70 69.70
CA PRO A 221 64.42 -6.82 70.83
C PRO A 221 63.98 -5.46 71.40
N LEU A 222 64.75 -4.39 71.14
CA LEU A 222 64.61 -3.10 71.82
C LEU A 222 64.12 -1.99 70.88
N VAL A 223 64.45 -2.04 69.58
CA VAL A 223 64.11 -0.96 68.63
C VAL A 223 63.72 -1.52 67.27
N LYS A 224 62.44 -1.39 66.90
CA LYS A 224 61.95 -1.65 65.55
C LYS A 224 62.02 -0.38 64.71
N ILE A 225 63.09 -0.22 63.94
CA ILE A 225 63.23 0.88 62.99
C ILE A 225 62.36 0.56 61.77
N ARG A 226 61.13 1.10 61.75
CA ARG A 226 60.27 1.08 60.56
C ARG A 226 60.55 2.37 59.78
N PRO A 227 61.07 2.31 58.54
CA PRO A 227 61.23 3.52 57.73
C PRO A 227 59.87 4.18 57.58
N ALA A 228 59.76 5.43 58.06
CA ALA A 228 58.55 6.22 57.99
C ALA A 228 58.30 6.60 56.53
N GLN A 229 57.57 5.76 55.81
CA GLN A 229 57.01 6.10 54.51
C GLN A 229 55.81 7.01 54.79
N GLY A 230 56.09 8.32 54.89
CA GLY A 230 55.22 9.38 55.45
C GLY A 230 53.93 9.71 54.68
N GLY A 231 53.24 8.72 54.11
CA GLY A 231 51.97 8.93 53.41
C GLY A 231 50.98 7.76 53.52
N VAL A 232 51.40 6.61 54.04
CA VAL A 232 50.53 5.43 54.17
C VAL A 232 49.77 5.49 55.49
N LEU A 233 48.44 5.46 55.44
CA LEU A 233 47.59 5.47 56.62
C LEU A 233 47.93 4.27 57.50
N VAL A 234 48.40 4.55 58.73
CA VAL A 234 48.86 3.50 59.66
C VAL A 234 47.71 3.01 60.53
N ALA A 235 46.83 3.91 60.98
CA ALA A 235 45.71 3.60 61.85
C ALA A 235 44.65 2.73 61.15
N ARG A 236 44.11 1.73 61.87
CA ARG A 236 43.13 0.79 61.33
C ARG A 236 41.81 1.47 60.94
N SER A 237 41.32 2.40 61.76
CA SER A 237 40.10 3.17 61.51
C SER A 237 40.23 4.05 60.27
N GLU A 238 41.34 4.78 60.15
CA GLU A 238 41.63 5.63 58.98
C GLU A 238 41.74 4.80 57.69
N ARG A 239 42.33 3.61 57.76
CA ARG A 239 42.39 2.68 56.61
C ARG A 239 41.03 2.17 56.18
N ILE A 240 40.14 1.85 57.12
CA ILE A 240 38.77 1.43 56.80
C ILE A 240 38.04 2.59 56.10
N ALA A 241 38.06 3.79 56.69
CA ALA A 241 37.42 4.97 56.11
C ALA A 241 37.97 5.32 54.71
N ALA A 242 39.29 5.18 54.49
CA ALA A 242 39.90 5.41 53.18
C ALA A 242 39.52 4.32 52.15
N ARG A 243 39.34 3.06 52.57
CA ARG A 243 38.82 2.00 51.69
C ARG A 243 37.36 2.25 51.31
N ASP A 244 36.54 2.66 52.26
CA ASP A 244 35.13 2.99 52.01
C ASP A 244 35.03 4.20 51.06
N ALA A 245 35.85 5.24 51.26
CA ALA A 245 35.93 6.38 50.36
C ALA A 245 36.39 5.98 48.95
N LEU A 246 37.36 5.07 48.83
CA LEU A 246 37.79 4.53 47.54
C LEU A 246 36.67 3.76 46.83
N GLN A 247 35.96 2.89 47.56
CA GLN A 247 34.81 2.15 47.02
C GLN A 247 33.69 3.10 46.56
N LEU A 248 33.43 4.17 47.32
CA LEU A 248 32.49 5.21 46.95
C LEU A 248 32.93 5.96 45.68
N ASP A 249 34.20 6.35 45.56
CA ASP A 249 34.69 7.00 44.35
C ASP A 249 34.63 6.06 43.12
N LEU A 250 34.88 4.76 43.29
CA LEU A 250 34.73 3.78 42.21
C LEU A 250 33.25 3.58 41.81
N SER A 251 32.32 3.56 42.76
CA SER A 251 30.89 3.46 42.46
C SER A 251 30.36 4.74 41.80
N LEU A 252 30.85 5.92 42.20
CA LEU A 252 30.57 7.19 41.53
C LEU A 252 31.15 7.21 40.11
N ALA A 253 32.34 6.66 39.90
CA ALA A 253 32.90 6.50 38.56
C ALA A 253 32.01 5.59 37.69
N ARG A 254 31.54 4.45 38.23
CA ARG A 254 30.60 3.58 37.52
C ARG A 254 29.30 4.31 37.18
N ALA A 255 28.71 5.02 38.12
CA ALA A 255 27.48 5.79 37.89
C ALA A 255 27.67 6.92 36.85
N ALA A 256 28.82 7.59 36.84
CA ALA A 256 29.15 8.61 35.85
C ALA A 256 29.36 8.00 34.45
N LEU A 257 29.98 6.81 34.38
CA LEU A 257 30.19 6.07 33.14
C LEU A 257 28.85 5.67 32.49
N GLU A 258 27.91 5.13 33.27
CA GLU A 258 26.56 4.75 32.80
C GLU A 258 25.77 5.95 32.25
N ARG A 259 26.02 7.16 32.76
CA ARG A 259 25.38 8.40 32.27
C ARG A 259 26.17 9.09 31.15
N GLY A 260 27.33 8.58 30.78
CA GLY A 260 28.23 9.24 29.84
C GLY A 260 28.82 10.57 30.35
N ASP A 261 28.85 10.82 31.66
CA ASP A 261 29.46 12.01 32.27
C ASP A 261 30.99 11.87 32.35
N ALA A 262 31.66 12.30 31.30
CA ALA A 262 33.12 12.27 31.20
C ALA A 262 33.83 13.09 32.29
N ARG A 263 33.22 14.19 32.77
CA ARG A 263 33.82 15.06 33.79
C ARG A 263 33.72 14.39 35.16
N GLY A 264 32.53 13.91 35.52
CA GLY A 264 32.28 13.17 36.74
C GLY A 264 33.15 11.91 36.83
N TYR A 265 33.25 11.15 35.74
CA TYR A 265 34.08 9.95 35.65
C TYR A 265 35.56 10.24 35.93
N ARG A 266 36.14 11.23 35.23
CA ARG A 266 37.55 11.62 35.42
C ARG A 266 37.82 12.18 36.81
N GLY A 267 36.87 12.94 37.37
CA GLY A 267 36.96 13.46 38.73
C GLY A 267 36.98 12.35 39.78
N ALA A 268 36.07 11.38 39.67
CA ALA A 268 35.99 10.23 40.55
C ALA A 268 37.27 9.37 40.48
N LEU A 269 37.76 9.05 39.28
CA LEU A 269 39.02 8.30 39.13
C LEU A 269 40.24 9.06 39.67
N THR A 270 40.26 10.39 39.55
CA THR A 270 41.36 11.20 40.11
C THR A 270 41.39 11.14 41.65
N ARG A 271 40.22 11.19 42.30
CA ARG A 271 40.13 11.00 43.75
C ARG A 271 40.48 9.58 44.17
N ALA A 272 39.99 8.56 43.45
CA ALA A 272 40.39 7.17 43.66
C ALA A 272 41.92 6.99 43.59
N GLY A 273 42.58 7.56 42.59
CA GLY A 273 44.05 7.55 42.47
C GLY A 273 44.79 8.26 43.60
N THR A 274 44.14 9.19 44.30
CA THR A 274 44.69 9.84 45.51
C THR A 274 44.58 8.89 46.71
N TRP A 275 43.46 8.18 46.86
CA TRP A 275 43.30 7.16 47.90
C TRP A 275 44.26 5.98 47.75
N LEU A 276 44.55 5.55 46.52
CA LEU A 276 45.54 4.50 46.25
C LEU A 276 46.91 4.80 46.86
N GLN A 277 47.34 6.06 46.81
CA GLN A 277 48.63 6.51 47.38
C GLN A 277 48.65 6.53 48.90
N ARG A 278 47.48 6.76 49.51
CA ARG A 278 47.32 6.82 50.96
C ARG A 278 47.13 5.45 51.59
N LEU A 279 46.55 4.50 50.84
CA LEU A 279 46.22 3.15 51.33
C LEU A 279 47.38 2.16 51.18
N TRP A 280 48.15 2.26 50.09
CA TRP A 280 49.24 1.35 49.80
C TRP A 280 50.60 2.06 49.72
N PRO A 281 51.66 1.41 50.21
CA PRO A 281 53.02 1.90 50.04
C PRO A 281 53.49 1.82 48.58
N ASP A 282 54.43 2.69 48.21
CA ASP A 282 55.00 2.68 46.85
C ASP A 282 55.70 1.35 46.56
N SER A 283 55.22 0.68 45.51
CA SER A 283 55.62 -0.66 45.10
C SER A 283 55.40 -0.80 43.60
N ALA A 284 56.12 -1.74 42.95
CA ALA A 284 55.94 -1.98 41.52
C ALA A 284 54.48 -2.32 41.14
N PRO A 285 53.75 -3.18 41.89
CA PRO A 285 52.33 -3.45 41.62
C PRO A 285 51.42 -2.21 41.76
N LEU A 286 51.71 -1.32 42.72
CA LEU A 286 50.95 -0.08 42.88
C LEU A 286 51.15 0.86 41.69
N ARG A 287 52.39 1.00 41.19
CA ARG A 287 52.69 1.84 40.03
C ARG A 287 51.98 1.33 38.77
N GLU A 288 51.94 0.02 38.57
CA GLU A 288 51.20 -0.60 37.47
C GLU A 288 49.70 -0.30 37.55
N ARG A 289 49.08 -0.43 38.74
CA ARG A 289 47.64 -0.15 38.93
C ARG A 289 47.32 1.32 38.74
N ARG A 290 48.22 2.21 39.16
CA ARG A 290 48.09 3.65 38.89
C ARG A 290 48.19 3.97 37.40
N ALA A 291 49.07 3.29 36.66
CA ALA A 291 49.13 3.42 35.20
C ALA A 291 47.83 2.95 34.55
N THR A 292 47.28 1.79 34.96
CA THR A 292 45.98 1.30 34.49
C THR A 292 44.86 2.31 34.75
N LEU A 293 44.80 2.88 35.96
CA LEU A 293 43.79 3.90 36.30
C LEU A 293 43.95 5.19 35.49
N GLN A 294 45.18 5.57 35.12
CA GLN A 294 45.42 6.68 34.20
C GLN A 294 44.94 6.37 32.78
N THR A 295 45.18 5.15 32.29
CA THR A 295 44.67 4.68 31.00
C THR A 295 43.13 4.71 30.97
N LEU A 296 42.47 4.20 32.01
CA LEU A 296 41.01 4.23 32.15
C LEU A 296 40.47 5.67 32.14
N ARG A 297 41.11 6.57 32.91
CA ARG A 297 40.72 7.98 32.97
C ARG A 297 40.79 8.69 31.61
N ASN A 298 41.74 8.32 30.78
CA ASN A 298 41.99 8.96 29.49
C ASN A 298 41.21 8.30 28.34
N ALA A 299 40.53 7.17 28.58
CA ALA A 299 39.77 6.48 27.56
C ALA A 299 38.56 7.31 27.07
N ALA A 300 38.20 7.14 25.80
CA ALA A 300 37.03 7.77 25.21
C ALA A 300 35.75 7.06 25.69
N LEU A 301 34.85 7.79 26.35
CA LEU A 301 33.58 7.24 26.83
C LEU A 301 32.53 7.06 25.73
N ARG A 302 32.67 7.78 24.60
CA ARG A 302 31.69 7.79 23.50
C ARG A 302 32.26 7.16 22.25
N PRO A 303 31.45 6.38 21.49
CA PRO A 303 31.86 5.87 20.20
C PRO A 303 31.93 7.06 19.22
N ALA A 304 33.03 7.16 18.49
CA ALA A 304 33.13 8.07 17.35
C ALA A 304 33.03 7.22 16.08
N VAL A 305 31.84 7.16 15.49
CA VAL A 305 31.63 6.53 14.18
C VAL A 305 31.23 7.64 13.21
N PRO A 306 32.14 8.13 12.37
CA PRO A 306 31.88 9.27 11.49
C PRO A 306 30.84 8.96 10.40
N GLU A 307 30.61 7.68 10.11
CA GLU A 307 29.65 7.22 9.11
C GLU A 307 28.20 7.21 9.61
N LEU A 308 27.97 7.28 10.93
CA LEU A 308 26.61 7.25 11.48
C LEU A 308 25.85 8.54 11.15
N GLY A 309 24.65 8.39 10.59
CA GLY A 309 23.75 9.49 10.26
C GLY A 309 23.72 9.90 8.80
N THR A 310 24.58 9.33 7.96
CA THR A 310 24.58 9.60 6.51
C THR A 310 23.26 9.19 5.86
N THR A 311 22.71 8.04 6.26
CA THR A 311 21.40 7.51 5.83
C THR A 311 20.29 8.50 6.19
N LEU A 312 20.29 9.01 7.42
CA LEU A 312 19.27 9.95 7.89
C LEU A 312 19.34 11.28 7.11
N GLN A 313 20.56 11.78 6.88
CA GLN A 313 20.76 13.01 6.11
C GLN A 313 20.33 12.83 4.65
N GLN A 314 20.66 11.71 4.03
CA GLN A 314 20.24 11.39 2.66
C GLN A 314 18.71 11.28 2.56
N LEU A 315 18.05 10.63 3.51
CA LEU A 315 16.60 10.52 3.57
C LEU A 315 15.93 11.91 3.66
N ARG A 316 16.46 12.80 4.51
CA ARG A 316 15.97 14.18 4.64
C ARG A 316 16.16 14.97 3.35
N ASN A 317 17.33 14.90 2.73
CA ASN A 317 17.60 15.55 1.44
C ASN A 317 16.64 15.05 0.34
N MET A 318 16.34 13.75 0.29
CA MET A 318 15.39 13.17 -0.66
C MET A 318 13.94 13.61 -0.39
N ARG A 319 13.58 13.91 0.86
CA ARG A 319 12.28 14.49 1.20
C ARG A 319 12.22 15.95 0.76
N ASP A 320 13.25 16.73 1.06
CA ASP A 320 13.30 18.16 0.74
C ASP A 320 13.31 18.39 -0.79
N ALA A 321 13.97 17.51 -1.55
CA ALA A 321 13.91 17.53 -3.01
C ALA A 321 12.52 17.19 -3.59
N ARG A 322 11.66 16.49 -2.84
CA ARG A 322 10.28 16.17 -3.26
C ARG A 322 9.27 17.25 -2.85
N SER A 323 9.58 18.05 -1.83
CA SER A 323 8.72 19.14 -1.37
C SER A 323 8.96 20.46 -2.11
N GLN A 324 10.06 20.57 -2.88
CA GLN A 324 10.29 21.70 -3.77
C GLN A 324 9.47 21.54 -5.07
N PRO A 325 8.68 22.56 -5.46
CA PRO A 325 7.73 22.52 -6.57
C PRO A 325 8.37 22.53 -7.96
#